data_AF-A0A010ZTP8-F1
#
_entry.id   AF-A0A010ZTP8-F1
#
_cell.length_a   1.000
_cell.length_b   1.000
_cell.length_c   1.000
_cell.angle_alpha   90.00
_cell.angle_beta   90.00
_cell.angle_gamma   90.00
#
_symmetry.space_group_name_H-M   'P 1'
#
loop_
_entity.id
_entity.type
_entity.pdbx_description
1 polymer ?
#
loop_
_entity_poly.entity_id
_entity_poly.type
_entity_poly.pdbx_seq_one_letter_code
_entity_poly.pdbx_strand_id
1 'polypeptide(L)'
;MAIAEELIAGIISSVLAVLLVEIYLWLRRRYRQRALRWLVGTDTVSVITPVYPWAENAHPAGLLTTYDAIGLAHVLEACNRVGTVPVVTRSGESAENSPLDVVAIGGPSGNQVTSTFLKAYCPGFEIITDPVTGQLSYRCGDRVFTRSDDETFAFIVRLSPRETGLPGTALIAWGHSAVATASAGYYLAKYPSALRKVGKGSFFVAISVRGVLGYRSFDTRPTDLTRTAFAPPVGGSRPVDGAGTGAGSSPAPAVGSAPAVGAASAAGSVSDSVLDSDAEREPEPRRRFGRSSRSTPAPRSPATGRSRVADALDDVRAETSAVTTADPTPTGTIAVPPLAAPAAPEPPPGESSSPPPSGPAKRPPRRTSGTDDPDPDRTRKPK
;
A
#
# COMPACT_ATOMS: atom_id res chain seq x y z
N MET A 1 -18.63 -62.79 1.67
CA MET A 1 -17.23 -62.36 1.90
C MET A 1 -16.85 -61.28 0.88
N ALA A 2 -16.85 -61.57 -0.43
CA ALA A 2 -16.48 -60.60 -1.49
C ALA A 2 -17.22 -59.24 -1.44
N ILE A 3 -18.54 -59.22 -1.22
CA ILE A 3 -19.33 -57.97 -1.17
C ILE A 3 -18.89 -57.03 -0.05
N ALA A 4 -18.47 -57.59 1.10
CA ALA A 4 -18.02 -56.78 2.24
C ALA A 4 -16.65 -56.15 1.97
N GLU A 5 -15.76 -56.87 1.28
CA GLU A 5 -14.42 -56.38 0.90
C GLU A 5 -14.52 -55.24 -0.13
N GLU A 6 -15.40 -55.38 -1.13
CA GLU A 6 -15.65 -54.31 -2.12
C GLU A 6 -16.20 -53.04 -1.47
N LEU A 7 -17.11 -53.19 -0.50
CA LEU A 7 -17.71 -52.06 0.21
C LEU A 7 -16.70 -51.35 1.13
N ILE A 8 -15.87 -52.12 1.86
CA ILE A 8 -14.77 -51.56 2.68
C ILE A 8 -13.76 -50.84 1.79
N ALA A 9 -13.37 -51.44 0.65
CA ALA A 9 -12.45 -50.82 -0.30
C ALA A 9 -13.02 -49.50 -0.87
N GLY A 10 -14.32 -49.45 -1.17
CA GLY A 10 -15.00 -48.24 -1.61
C GLY A 10 -14.98 -47.11 -0.57
N ILE A 11 -15.25 -47.44 0.70
CA ILE A 11 -15.22 -46.47 1.81
C ILE A 11 -13.80 -45.91 1.99
N ILE A 12 -12.79 -46.78 2.05
CA ILE A 12 -11.39 -46.37 2.21
C ILE A 12 -10.96 -45.46 1.05
N SER A 13 -11.35 -45.82 -0.18
CA SER A 13 -11.03 -45.03 -1.38
C SER A 13 -11.67 -43.64 -1.35
N SER A 14 -12.93 -43.54 -0.90
CA SER A 14 -13.63 -42.25 -0.73
C SER A 14 -12.95 -41.36 0.31
N VAL A 15 -12.61 -41.92 1.48
CA VAL A 15 -11.93 -41.19 2.56
C VAL A 15 -10.55 -40.69 2.10
N LEU A 16 -9.78 -41.52 1.40
CA LEU A 16 -8.48 -41.13 0.85
C LEU A 16 -8.61 -40.01 -0.19
N ALA A 17 -9.63 -40.05 -1.05
CA ALA A 17 -9.87 -39.01 -2.04
C ALA A 17 -10.18 -37.65 -1.38
N VAL A 18 -11.07 -37.63 -0.38
CA VAL A 18 -11.40 -36.40 0.37
C VAL A 18 -10.16 -35.86 1.09
N LEU A 19 -9.41 -36.73 1.77
CA LEU A 19 -8.20 -36.34 2.49
C LEU A 19 -7.11 -35.78 1.56
N LEU A 20 -6.94 -36.35 0.37
CA LEU A 20 -6.02 -35.81 -0.64
C LEU A 20 -6.44 -34.42 -1.13
N VAL A 21 -7.74 -34.19 -1.34
CA VAL A 21 -8.28 -32.88 -1.72
C VAL A 21 -8.05 -31.85 -0.60
N GLU A 22 -8.31 -32.22 0.66
CA GLU A 22 -8.06 -31.34 1.80
C GLU A 22 -6.58 -30.99 1.96
N ILE A 23 -5.69 -31.99 1.89
CA ILE A 23 -4.24 -31.78 1.94
C ILE A 23 -3.80 -30.87 0.78
N TYR A 24 -4.32 -31.10 -0.43
CA TYR A 24 -4.01 -30.26 -1.59
C TYR A 24 -4.44 -28.79 -1.37
N LEU A 25 -5.66 -28.56 -0.88
CA LEU A 25 -6.16 -27.21 -0.59
C LEU A 25 -5.37 -26.54 0.53
N TRP A 26 -5.04 -27.29 1.59
CA TRP A 26 -4.21 -26.81 2.69
C TRP A 26 -2.82 -26.41 2.21
N LEU A 27 -2.17 -27.28 1.42
CA LEU A 27 -0.84 -27.02 0.87
C LEU A 27 -0.87 -25.81 -0.07
N ARG A 28 -1.89 -25.70 -0.93
CA ARG A 28 -2.10 -24.54 -1.82
C ARG A 28 -2.29 -23.25 -1.04
N ARG A 29 -3.05 -23.26 0.06
CA ARG A 29 -3.21 -22.11 0.98
C ARG A 29 -1.86 -21.74 1.61
N ARG A 30 -1.11 -22.74 2.10
CA ARG A 30 0.21 -22.54 2.72
C ARG A 30 1.24 -21.95 1.75
N TYR A 31 1.27 -22.39 0.49
CA TYR A 31 2.16 -21.82 -0.53
C TYR A 31 1.83 -20.35 -0.84
N ARG A 32 0.54 -20.00 -0.93
CA ARG A 32 0.11 -18.60 -1.13
C ARG A 32 0.48 -17.72 0.06
N GLN A 33 0.25 -18.23 1.28
CA GLN A 33 0.61 -17.54 2.52
C GLN A 33 2.12 -17.35 2.66
N ARG A 34 2.97 -18.25 2.15
CA ARG A 34 4.43 -18.11 2.25
C ARG A 34 4.94 -16.85 1.53
N ALA A 35 4.39 -16.53 0.37
CA ALA A 35 4.77 -15.31 -0.35
C ALA A 35 4.27 -14.05 0.38
N LEU A 36 3.07 -14.11 0.95
CA LEU A 36 2.48 -12.98 1.67
C LEU A 36 3.16 -12.74 3.03
N ARG A 37 3.49 -13.80 3.76
CA ARG A 37 4.25 -13.74 5.02
C ARG A 37 5.67 -13.25 4.79
N TRP A 38 6.28 -13.64 3.66
CA TRP A 38 7.52 -13.00 3.25
C TRP A 38 7.33 -11.50 3.09
N LEU A 39 6.25 -11.04 2.44
CA LEU A 39 6.00 -9.63 2.14
C LEU A 39 5.71 -8.75 3.36
N VAL A 40 4.84 -9.21 4.26
CA VAL A 40 4.28 -8.42 5.37
C VAL A 40 5.11 -8.47 6.64
N GLY A 41 5.86 -9.56 6.89
CA GLY A 41 6.52 -9.81 8.18
C GLY A 41 5.82 -10.91 8.98
N THR A 42 6.30 -11.18 10.20
CA THR A 42 5.92 -12.42 10.93
C THR A 42 4.83 -12.21 11.97
N ASP A 43 4.91 -11.21 12.84
CA ASP A 43 4.13 -11.25 14.09
C ASP A 43 3.21 -10.03 14.28
N THR A 44 3.78 -8.83 14.33
CA THR A 44 3.03 -7.57 14.50
C THR A 44 3.48 -6.57 13.46
N VAL A 45 2.53 -5.81 12.92
CA VAL A 45 2.82 -4.81 11.87
C VAL A 45 2.11 -3.51 12.15
N SER A 46 2.85 -2.40 12.10
CA SER A 46 2.30 -1.05 12.23
C SER A 46 1.75 -0.59 10.88
N VAL A 47 0.43 -0.46 10.75
CA VAL A 47 -0.20 -0.01 9.50
C VAL A 47 -0.48 1.49 9.59
N ILE A 48 0.31 2.27 8.87
CA ILE A 48 0.28 3.74 8.94
C ILE A 48 -0.60 4.28 7.81
N THR A 49 -1.61 5.03 8.21
CA THR A 49 -2.63 5.59 7.31
C THR A 49 -2.35 7.07 6.99
N PRO A 50 -2.65 7.53 5.76
CA PRO A 50 -2.48 8.93 5.38
C PRO A 50 -3.50 9.83 6.08
N VAL A 51 -3.12 11.09 6.30
CA VAL A 51 -3.98 12.15 6.84
C VAL A 51 -4.06 13.28 5.82
N TYR A 52 -5.27 13.68 5.44
CA TYR A 52 -5.52 14.78 4.49
C TYR A 52 -6.23 15.94 5.21
N PRO A 53 -5.49 16.89 5.81
CA PRO A 53 -6.10 17.97 6.59
C PRO A 53 -6.85 19.00 5.73
N TRP A 54 -6.61 19.04 4.42
CA TRP A 54 -7.21 20.00 3.48
C TRP A 54 -8.48 19.49 2.76
N ALA A 55 -8.92 18.26 3.01
CA ALA A 55 -10.18 17.79 2.44
C ALA A 55 -11.34 18.56 3.08
N GLU A 56 -12.14 19.29 2.30
CA GLU A 56 -13.17 20.24 2.78
C GLU A 56 -14.24 19.64 3.72
N ASN A 57 -14.32 18.31 3.82
CA ASN A 57 -15.19 17.57 4.74
C ASN A 57 -14.42 16.81 5.84
N ALA A 58 -13.15 17.14 6.08
CA ALA A 58 -12.30 16.45 7.04
C ALA A 58 -12.90 16.56 8.45
N HIS A 59 -13.47 15.45 8.93
CA HIS A 59 -13.74 15.24 10.34
C HIS A 59 -12.45 15.56 11.13
N PRO A 60 -12.52 16.10 12.36
CA PRO A 60 -11.34 16.41 13.20
C PRO A 60 -10.41 15.20 13.48
N ALA A 61 -10.79 14.02 13.01
CA ALA A 61 -10.02 12.78 13.05
C ALA A 61 -9.18 12.50 11.77
N GLY A 62 -9.21 13.37 10.75
CA GLY A 62 -8.55 13.16 9.45
C GLY A 62 -9.20 12.03 8.66
N LEU A 63 -10.08 12.35 7.71
CA LEU A 63 -10.77 11.32 6.92
C LEU A 63 -9.86 10.70 5.87
N LEU A 64 -9.79 9.38 5.88
CA LEU A 64 -9.27 8.59 4.77
C LEU A 64 -10.21 8.75 3.57
N THR A 65 -9.65 8.92 2.37
CA THR A 65 -10.49 8.84 1.17
C THR A 65 -11.08 7.42 1.03
N THR A 66 -12.25 7.27 0.40
CA THR A 66 -12.89 5.95 0.26
C THR A 66 -11.97 4.92 -0.39
N TYR A 67 -11.19 5.31 -1.39
CA TYR A 67 -10.26 4.41 -2.06
C TYR A 67 -9.01 4.11 -1.21
N ASP A 68 -8.52 5.07 -0.42
CA ASP A 68 -7.44 4.77 0.54
C ASP A 68 -7.93 3.79 1.63
N ALA A 69 -9.21 3.88 2.04
CA ALA A 69 -9.84 2.89 2.93
C ALA A 69 -9.97 1.50 2.29
N ILE A 70 -10.23 1.43 0.98
CA ILE A 70 -10.20 0.15 0.23
C ILE A 70 -8.78 -0.41 0.19
N GLY A 71 -7.76 0.43 -0.05
CA GLY A 71 -6.35 0.04 0.01
C GLY A 71 -5.99 -0.52 1.38
N LEU A 72 -6.38 0.18 2.45
CA LEU A 72 -6.22 -0.26 3.84
C LEU A 72 -6.92 -1.59 4.11
N ALA A 73 -8.18 -1.75 3.68
CA ALA A 73 -8.93 -2.99 3.86
C ALA A 73 -8.21 -4.20 3.25
N HIS A 74 -7.61 -4.03 2.06
CA HIS A 74 -6.83 -5.11 1.43
C HIS A 74 -5.52 -5.42 2.17
N VAL A 75 -4.85 -4.41 2.73
CA VAL A 75 -3.66 -4.63 3.58
C VAL A 75 -4.03 -5.34 4.88
N LEU A 76 -5.12 -4.93 5.55
CA LEU A 76 -5.61 -5.60 6.76
C LEU A 76 -6.05 -7.04 6.47
N GLU A 77 -6.74 -7.26 5.35
CA GLU A 77 -7.07 -8.61 4.88
C GLU A 77 -5.81 -9.45 4.63
N ALA A 78 -4.78 -8.86 4.04
CA ALA A 78 -3.50 -9.52 3.82
C ALA A 78 -2.84 -9.93 5.14
N CYS A 79 -2.83 -9.05 6.15
CA CYS A 79 -2.30 -9.33 7.49
C CYS A 79 -3.08 -10.47 8.17
N ASN A 80 -4.41 -10.40 8.14
CA ASN A 80 -5.28 -11.43 8.71
C ASN A 80 -5.04 -12.81 8.06
N ARG A 81 -4.83 -12.86 6.73
CA ARG A 81 -4.57 -14.11 6.00
C ARG A 81 -3.27 -14.80 6.41
N VAL A 82 -2.28 -14.07 6.92
CA VAL A 82 -0.98 -14.63 7.36
C VAL A 82 -0.90 -14.84 8.87
N GLY A 83 -1.87 -14.30 9.62
CA GLY A 83 -1.92 -14.34 11.08
C GLY A 83 -1.14 -13.22 11.76
N THR A 84 -0.78 -12.16 11.02
CA THR A 84 -0.06 -11.00 11.57
C THR A 84 -1.06 -10.03 12.19
N VAL A 85 -0.79 -9.53 13.39
CA VAL A 85 -1.67 -8.58 14.09
C VAL A 85 -1.36 -7.16 13.61
N PRO A 86 -2.29 -6.48 12.91
CA PRO A 86 -2.09 -5.12 12.46
C PRO A 86 -2.43 -4.12 13.56
N VAL A 87 -1.53 -3.18 13.84
CA VAL A 87 -1.77 -2.01 14.69
C VAL A 87 -1.92 -0.80 13.78
N VAL A 88 -3.14 -0.30 13.62
CA VAL A 88 -3.41 0.84 12.73
C VAL A 88 -3.09 2.14 13.46
N THR A 89 -2.23 2.96 12.87
CA THR A 89 -1.85 4.29 13.38
C THR A 89 -2.02 5.35 12.30
N ARG A 90 -2.22 6.60 12.71
CA ARG A 90 -2.24 7.72 11.76
C ARG A 90 -0.86 8.30 11.55
N SER A 91 -0.61 8.79 10.34
CA SER A 91 0.59 9.57 10.07
C SER A 91 0.66 10.79 10.99
N GLY A 92 1.77 10.92 11.74
CA GLY A 92 2.01 12.04 12.67
C GLY A 92 1.63 11.77 14.12
N GLU A 93 0.96 10.65 14.42
CA GLU A 93 0.79 10.17 15.80
C GLU A 93 2.09 9.50 16.27
N SER A 94 2.54 9.81 17.50
CA SER A 94 3.81 9.31 18.04
C SER A 94 3.76 7.79 18.18
N ALA A 95 4.72 7.12 17.55
CA ALA A 95 4.76 5.67 17.43
C ALA A 95 5.68 5.06 18.50
N GLU A 96 5.60 5.54 19.75
CA GLU A 96 6.45 5.11 20.88
C GLU A 96 6.41 3.60 21.16
N ASN A 97 5.41 2.89 20.64
CA ASN A 97 5.29 1.43 20.70
C ASN A 97 5.09 0.78 19.32
N SER A 98 5.62 1.41 18.25
CA SER A 98 5.44 0.84 16.90
C SER A 98 6.17 -0.50 16.78
N PRO A 99 5.50 -1.55 16.28
CA PRO A 99 6.14 -2.76 15.80
C PRO A 99 7.35 -2.47 14.90
N LEU A 100 8.31 -3.40 14.89
CA LEU A 100 9.51 -3.34 14.04
C LEU A 100 9.15 -3.27 12.55
N ASP A 101 8.13 -4.04 12.14
CA ASP A 101 7.63 -4.06 10.78
C ASP A 101 6.56 -2.97 10.58
N VAL A 102 6.68 -2.21 9.50
CA VAL A 102 5.81 -1.06 9.17
C VAL A 102 5.21 -1.24 7.78
N VAL A 103 3.91 -1.02 7.66
CA VAL A 103 3.19 -0.93 6.38
C VAL A 103 2.61 0.48 6.23
N ALA A 104 3.20 1.31 5.38
CA ALA A 104 2.71 2.65 5.10
C ALA A 104 1.80 2.65 3.87
N ILE A 105 0.60 3.20 4.01
CA ILE A 105 -0.34 3.38 2.91
C ILE A 105 -0.42 4.87 2.58
N GLY A 106 -0.60 5.19 1.30
CA GLY A 106 -0.80 6.56 0.85
C GLY A 106 0.49 7.28 0.48
N GLY A 107 0.33 8.29 -0.35
CA GLY A 107 1.45 9.01 -0.96
C GLY A 107 2.21 9.90 0.02
N PRO A 108 3.39 10.41 -0.40
CA PRO A 108 4.26 11.25 0.43
C PRO A 108 3.61 12.58 0.86
N SER A 109 2.55 13.03 0.17
CA SER A 109 1.79 14.23 0.57
C SER A 109 0.90 13.99 1.79
N GLY A 110 0.31 12.80 1.94
CA GLY A 110 -0.61 12.47 3.03
C GLY A 110 0.01 11.61 4.13
N ASN A 111 1.18 11.01 3.90
CA ASN A 111 1.85 10.13 4.86
C ASN A 111 3.32 10.54 5.03
N GLN A 112 3.63 11.11 6.20
CA GLN A 112 4.97 11.57 6.54
C GLN A 112 5.97 10.41 6.59
N VAL A 113 5.54 9.22 7.00
CA VAL A 113 6.40 8.03 7.06
C VAL A 113 6.76 7.56 5.66
N THR A 114 5.79 7.55 4.74
CA THR A 114 6.05 7.32 3.30
C THR A 114 7.10 8.31 2.79
N SER A 115 6.89 9.62 3.01
CA SER A 115 7.84 10.65 2.57
C SER A 115 9.24 10.46 3.17
N THR A 116 9.32 10.12 4.45
CA THR A 116 10.59 9.97 5.18
C THR A 116 11.37 8.76 4.66
N PHE A 117 10.71 7.61 4.52
CA PHE A 117 11.37 6.42 4.00
C PHE A 117 11.78 6.53 2.54
N LEU A 118 10.95 7.15 1.69
CA LEU A 118 11.33 7.37 0.30
C LEU A 118 12.55 8.30 0.18
N LYS A 119 12.57 9.39 0.95
CA LYS A 119 13.71 10.33 0.94
C LYS A 119 14.99 9.69 1.49
N ALA A 120 14.89 8.87 2.52
CA ALA A 120 16.05 8.24 3.16
C ALA A 120 16.61 7.06 2.36
N TYR A 121 15.73 6.23 1.77
CA TYR A 121 16.11 4.94 1.22
C TYR A 121 15.90 4.81 -0.29
N CYS A 122 15.20 5.72 -0.96
CA CYS A 122 14.98 5.69 -2.41
C CYS A 122 15.51 6.97 -3.07
N PRO A 123 16.83 7.23 -3.02
CA PRO A 123 17.40 8.50 -3.47
C PRO A 123 17.25 8.77 -4.98
N GLY A 124 17.06 7.73 -5.79
CA GLY A 124 16.79 7.86 -7.23
C GLY A 124 15.31 8.06 -7.55
N PHE A 125 14.45 8.15 -6.54
CA PHE A 125 13.04 8.49 -6.67
C PHE A 125 12.79 9.94 -6.25
N GLU A 126 12.21 10.72 -7.16
CA GLU A 126 11.97 12.13 -6.96
C GLU A 126 10.49 12.46 -7.14
N ILE A 127 10.03 13.37 -6.30
CA ILE A 127 8.67 13.89 -6.33
C ILE A 127 8.74 15.28 -6.96
N ILE A 128 8.13 15.43 -8.13
CA ILE A 128 8.13 16.67 -8.89
C ILE A 128 6.72 17.25 -8.80
N THR A 129 6.62 18.44 -8.19
CA THR A 129 5.37 19.21 -8.16
C THR A 129 5.49 20.35 -9.17
N ASP A 130 4.60 20.38 -10.14
CA ASP A 130 4.51 21.50 -11.08
C ASP A 130 4.09 22.77 -10.31
N PRO A 131 4.90 23.85 -10.31
CA PRO A 131 4.59 25.07 -9.58
C PRO A 131 3.37 25.83 -10.13
N VAL A 132 3.01 25.63 -11.41
CA VAL A 132 1.91 26.33 -12.07
C VAL A 132 0.60 25.59 -11.85
N THR A 133 0.59 24.28 -12.10
CA THR A 133 -0.64 23.47 -12.04
C THR A 133 -0.86 22.82 -10.68
N GLY A 134 0.18 22.75 -9.83
CA GLY A 134 0.17 21.96 -8.61
C GLY A 134 0.13 20.45 -8.87
N GLN A 135 0.26 20.01 -10.13
CA GLN A 135 0.20 18.58 -10.46
C GLN A 135 1.44 17.86 -9.94
N LEU A 136 1.20 16.73 -9.29
CA LEU A 136 2.23 15.84 -8.80
C LEU A 136 2.63 14.86 -9.92
N SER A 137 3.92 14.79 -10.20
CA SER A 137 4.57 13.79 -11.05
C SER A 137 5.68 13.09 -10.26
N TYR A 138 5.99 11.84 -10.60
CA TYR A 138 7.10 11.12 -9.97
C TYR A 138 8.16 10.79 -11.01
N ARG A 139 9.43 10.93 -10.65
CA ARG A 139 10.56 10.55 -11.50
C ARG A 139 11.36 9.45 -10.84
N CYS A 140 11.74 8.43 -11.61
CA CYS A 140 12.64 7.39 -11.16
C CYS A 140 13.63 7.06 -12.28
N GLY A 141 14.89 7.47 -12.10
CA GLY A 141 15.87 7.49 -13.20
C GLY A 141 15.35 8.34 -14.38
N ASP A 142 15.38 7.77 -15.59
CA ASP A 142 14.95 8.44 -16.81
C ASP A 142 13.43 8.39 -17.05
N ARG A 143 12.68 7.74 -16.17
CA ARG A 143 11.23 7.57 -16.32
C ARG A 143 10.48 8.60 -15.50
N VAL A 144 9.56 9.31 -16.15
CA VAL A 144 8.61 10.20 -15.49
C VAL A 144 7.23 9.56 -15.54
N PHE A 145 6.62 9.41 -14.37
CA PHE A 145 5.26 8.95 -14.16
C PHE A 145 4.40 10.19 -13.97
N THR A 146 3.58 10.48 -14.97
CA THR A 146 2.57 11.53 -14.91
C THR A 146 1.19 10.88 -14.84
N ARG A 147 0.25 11.58 -14.20
CA ARG A 147 -1.15 11.16 -14.21
C ARG A 147 -1.79 11.60 -15.52
N SER A 148 -2.40 10.66 -16.22
CA SER A 148 -3.33 10.89 -17.32
C SER A 148 -4.77 10.71 -16.82
N ASP A 149 -5.76 11.15 -17.60
CA ASP A 149 -7.18 10.91 -17.32
C ASP A 149 -7.51 9.41 -17.35
N ASP A 150 -6.88 8.67 -18.27
CA ASP A 150 -7.12 7.23 -18.45
C ASP A 150 -6.18 6.35 -17.62
N GLU A 151 -4.96 6.83 -17.37
CA GLU A 151 -3.89 6.04 -16.78
C GLU A 151 -3.29 6.73 -15.54
N THR A 152 -3.17 5.96 -14.47
CA THR A 152 -2.56 6.38 -13.21
C THR A 152 -1.61 5.29 -12.72
N PHE A 153 -0.59 5.65 -11.94
CA PHE A 153 0.41 4.69 -11.48
C PHE A 153 0.29 4.44 -9.98
N ALA A 154 0.37 3.16 -9.64
CA ALA A 154 0.50 2.65 -8.29
C ALA A 154 1.95 2.20 -8.06
N PHE A 155 2.47 2.45 -6.86
CA PHE A 155 3.83 2.12 -6.47
C PHE A 155 3.81 1.24 -5.23
N ILE A 156 4.69 0.26 -5.22
CA ILE A 156 4.91 -0.61 -4.06
C ILE A 156 6.40 -0.70 -3.83
N VAL A 157 6.82 -0.36 -2.62
CA VAL A 157 8.21 -0.42 -2.20
C VAL A 157 8.30 -1.31 -0.99
N ARG A 158 9.27 -2.21 -1.00
CA ARG A 158 9.68 -2.94 0.17
C ARG A 158 11.10 -2.55 0.50
N LEU A 159 11.35 -2.22 1.75
CA LEU A 159 12.65 -1.95 2.33
C LEU A 159 12.97 -3.06 3.32
N SER A 160 14.03 -3.81 3.05
CA SER A 160 14.46 -4.90 3.92
C SER A 160 15.48 -4.44 4.96
N PRO A 161 15.41 -4.92 6.22
CA PRO A 161 16.37 -4.58 7.28
C PRO A 161 17.83 -4.71 6.86
N ARG A 162 18.14 -5.73 6.04
CA ARG A 162 19.49 -6.04 5.60
C ARG A 162 20.09 -4.97 4.69
N GLU A 163 19.27 -4.28 3.93
CA GLU A 163 19.72 -3.30 2.95
C GLU A 163 19.58 -1.87 3.48
N THR A 164 18.60 -1.61 4.35
CA THR A 164 18.33 -0.27 4.89
C THR A 164 18.85 -0.05 6.31
N GLY A 165 19.30 -1.10 7.00
CA GLY A 165 19.66 -1.04 8.42
C GLY A 165 18.46 -0.74 9.34
N LEU A 166 17.23 -0.84 8.82
CA LEU A 166 16.02 -0.64 9.60
C LEU A 166 15.84 -1.77 10.63
N PRO A 167 15.24 -1.48 11.79
CA PRO A 167 14.97 -2.48 12.81
C PRO A 167 13.94 -3.55 12.34
N GLY A 168 13.14 -3.23 11.32
CA GLY A 168 12.23 -4.17 10.66
C GLY A 168 11.93 -3.79 9.21
N THR A 169 11.04 -4.55 8.57
CA THR A 169 10.66 -4.38 7.16
C THR A 169 9.71 -3.19 7.02
N ALA A 170 10.01 -2.28 6.10
CA ALA A 170 9.04 -1.24 5.71
C ALA A 170 8.44 -1.59 4.35
N LEU A 171 7.11 -1.67 4.29
CA LEU A 171 6.35 -1.90 3.07
C LEU A 171 5.48 -0.67 2.80
N ILE A 172 5.69 -0.01 1.67
CA ILE A 172 5.05 1.25 1.32
C ILE A 172 4.20 1.00 0.08
N ALA A 173 2.91 1.34 0.13
CA ALA A 173 1.98 1.19 -0.97
C ALA A 173 1.22 2.51 -1.20
N TRP A 174 1.41 3.13 -2.36
CA TRP A 174 0.74 4.38 -2.70
C TRP A 174 0.46 4.47 -4.19
N GLY A 175 -0.24 5.52 -4.62
CA GLY A 175 -0.35 5.83 -6.03
C GLY A 175 -0.55 7.32 -6.28
N HIS A 176 -0.56 7.71 -7.54
CA HIS A 176 -0.84 9.07 -7.99
C HIS A 176 -2.23 9.59 -7.63
N SER A 177 -3.17 8.66 -7.42
CA SER A 177 -4.56 8.92 -7.08
C SER A 177 -5.02 7.92 -6.03
N ALA A 178 -6.12 8.22 -5.35
CA ALA A 178 -6.69 7.31 -4.36
C ALA A 178 -7.05 5.95 -4.99
N VAL A 179 -7.53 5.93 -6.24
CA VAL A 179 -7.79 4.69 -7.01
C VAL A 179 -6.51 3.87 -7.21
N ALA A 180 -5.40 4.53 -7.50
CA ALA A 180 -4.10 3.88 -7.63
C ALA A 180 -3.61 3.32 -6.27
N THR A 181 -3.82 4.04 -5.16
CA THR A 181 -3.52 3.53 -3.81
C THR A 181 -4.35 2.27 -3.49
N ALA A 182 -5.66 2.27 -3.80
CA ALA A 182 -6.51 1.08 -3.67
C ALA A 182 -5.98 -0.09 -4.51
N SER A 183 -5.51 0.20 -5.73
CA SER A 183 -4.91 -0.79 -6.64
C SER A 183 -3.62 -1.35 -6.06
N ALA A 184 -2.76 -0.52 -5.46
CA ALA A 184 -1.54 -0.94 -4.79
C ALA A 184 -1.84 -1.92 -3.64
N GLY A 185 -2.80 -1.58 -2.77
CA GLY A 185 -3.24 -2.43 -1.67
C GLY A 185 -3.83 -3.76 -2.15
N TYR A 186 -4.70 -3.72 -3.18
CA TYR A 186 -5.24 -4.93 -3.81
C TYR A 186 -4.15 -5.80 -4.42
N TYR A 187 -3.18 -5.18 -5.13
CA TYR A 187 -2.09 -5.88 -5.77
C TYR A 187 -1.20 -6.61 -4.75
N LEU A 188 -0.86 -5.94 -3.65
CA LEU A 188 -0.11 -6.49 -2.52
C LEU A 188 -0.81 -7.73 -1.95
N ALA A 189 -2.12 -7.65 -1.71
CA ALA A 189 -2.90 -8.75 -1.14
C ALA A 189 -3.12 -9.92 -2.10
N LYS A 190 -3.21 -9.67 -3.41
CA LYS A 190 -3.59 -10.67 -4.42
C LYS A 190 -2.39 -11.30 -5.15
N TYR A 191 -1.32 -10.54 -5.37
CA TYR A 191 -0.16 -10.94 -6.18
C TYR A 191 1.19 -10.91 -5.42
N PRO A 192 1.28 -11.43 -4.17
CA PRO A 192 2.54 -11.40 -3.42
C PRO A 192 3.65 -12.23 -4.08
N SER A 193 3.30 -13.27 -4.84
CA SER A 193 4.24 -14.08 -5.60
C SER A 193 4.82 -13.36 -6.80
N ALA A 194 4.13 -12.36 -7.37
CA ALA A 194 4.69 -11.51 -8.41
C ALA A 194 5.74 -10.56 -7.83
N LEU A 195 5.42 -9.91 -6.69
CA LEU A 195 6.35 -9.03 -5.97
C LEU A 195 7.61 -9.77 -5.52
N ARG A 196 7.46 -10.99 -5.01
CA ARG A 196 8.59 -11.83 -4.59
C ARG A 196 9.53 -12.23 -5.75
N LYS A 197 9.06 -12.22 -7.00
CA LYS A 197 9.91 -12.50 -8.17
C LYS A 197 10.75 -11.30 -8.57
N VAL A 198 10.31 -10.09 -8.24
CA VAL A 198 11.03 -8.85 -8.58
C VAL A 198 12.29 -8.71 -7.72
N GLY A 199 12.18 -8.89 -6.41
CA GLY A 199 13.30 -8.76 -5.48
C GLY A 199 13.30 -9.81 -4.37
N LYS A 200 14.49 -10.24 -3.94
CA LYS A 200 14.68 -11.16 -2.80
C LYS A 200 14.71 -10.44 -1.44
N GLY A 201 15.05 -9.14 -1.44
CA GLY A 201 15.16 -8.27 -0.27
C GLY A 201 14.29 -7.04 -0.46
N SER A 202 14.91 -5.89 -0.71
CA SER A 202 14.19 -4.66 -1.05
C SER A 202 13.81 -4.65 -2.54
N PHE A 203 12.72 -3.98 -2.86
CA PHE A 203 12.32 -3.76 -4.24
C PHE A 203 11.51 -2.46 -4.36
N PHE A 204 11.51 -1.90 -5.57
CA PHE A 204 10.68 -0.77 -5.93
C PHE A 204 9.96 -1.11 -7.23
N VAL A 205 8.63 -1.11 -7.24
CA VAL A 205 7.84 -1.39 -8.44
C VAL A 205 6.80 -0.34 -8.72
N ALA A 206 6.51 -0.14 -10.00
CA ALA A 206 5.38 0.64 -10.49
C ALA A 206 4.40 -0.25 -11.26
N ILE A 207 3.11 0.05 -11.14
CA ILE A 207 2.00 -0.66 -11.77
C ILE A 207 1.13 0.37 -12.48
N SER A 208 0.90 0.17 -13.77
CA SER A 208 -0.05 0.97 -14.54
C SER A 208 -1.48 0.54 -14.21
N VAL A 209 -2.33 1.51 -13.86
CA VAL A 209 -3.73 1.33 -13.49
C VAL A 209 -4.59 2.16 -14.44
N ARG A 210 -5.63 1.55 -14.99
CA ARG A 210 -6.61 2.26 -15.83
C ARG A 210 -7.71 2.83 -14.95
N GLY A 211 -7.66 4.13 -14.66
CA GLY A 211 -8.56 4.79 -13.70
C GLY A 211 -10.04 4.59 -14.04
N VAL A 212 -10.38 4.66 -15.32
CA VAL A 212 -11.75 4.53 -15.85
C VAL A 212 -12.38 3.16 -15.57
N LEU A 213 -11.56 2.11 -15.49
CA LEU A 213 -12.02 0.73 -15.26
C LEU A 213 -12.00 0.33 -13.76
N GLY A 214 -11.63 1.27 -12.89
CA GLY A 214 -11.56 1.10 -11.45
C GLY A 214 -10.28 0.42 -10.95
N TYR A 215 -10.16 0.34 -9.63
CA TYR A 215 -8.91 -0.04 -8.93
C TYR A 215 -8.43 -1.50 -9.14
N ARG A 216 -9.25 -2.34 -9.79
CA ARG A 216 -8.88 -3.73 -10.10
C ARG A 216 -8.33 -3.90 -11.52
N SER A 217 -8.37 -2.83 -12.32
CA SER A 217 -7.93 -2.84 -13.71
C SER A 217 -6.52 -2.28 -13.83
N PHE A 218 -5.53 -3.17 -13.73
CA PHE A 218 -4.11 -2.83 -13.84
C PHE A 218 -3.34 -3.90 -14.60
N ASP A 219 -2.14 -3.55 -15.07
CA ASP A 219 -1.23 -4.55 -15.62
C ASP A 219 -0.70 -5.43 -14.49
N THR A 220 -0.86 -6.75 -14.65
CA THR A 220 -0.34 -7.75 -13.72
C THR A 220 1.18 -7.85 -13.71
N ARG A 221 1.86 -7.27 -14.71
CA ARG A 221 3.32 -7.23 -14.79
C ARG A 221 3.83 -5.93 -14.19
N PRO A 222 4.42 -5.96 -12.98
CA PRO A 222 4.96 -4.76 -12.37
C PRO A 222 6.21 -4.33 -13.14
N THR A 223 6.35 -3.03 -13.36
CA THR A 223 7.60 -2.43 -13.84
C THR A 223 8.58 -2.40 -12.68
N ASP A 224 9.69 -3.13 -12.80
CA ASP A 224 10.77 -3.11 -11.82
C ASP A 224 11.59 -1.82 -11.94
N LEU A 225 11.62 -1.05 -10.87
CA LEU A 225 12.37 0.20 -10.71
C LEU A 225 13.41 0.09 -9.60
N THR A 226 13.66 -1.12 -9.07
CA THR A 226 14.52 -1.35 -7.91
C THR A 226 15.89 -0.73 -8.11
N ARG A 227 16.56 -1.05 -9.23
CA ARG A 227 17.91 -0.55 -9.50
C ARG A 227 17.96 0.98 -9.63
N THR A 228 16.96 1.59 -10.26
CA THR A 228 16.93 3.05 -10.50
C THR A 228 16.53 3.82 -9.24
N ALA A 229 15.60 3.30 -8.44
CA ALA A 229 15.13 3.96 -7.23
C ALA A 229 16.18 3.96 -6.11
N PHE A 230 16.97 2.90 -6.01
CA PHE A 230 18.04 2.76 -5.01
C PHE A 230 19.39 3.33 -5.47
N ALA A 231 19.51 3.74 -6.74
CA ALA A 231 20.71 4.41 -7.21
C ALA A 231 20.84 5.82 -6.60
N PRO A 232 22.05 6.30 -6.32
CA PRO A 232 22.26 7.70 -5.91
C PRO A 232 21.65 8.65 -6.95
N PRO A 233 21.20 9.83 -6.54
CA PRO A 233 20.54 10.75 -7.45
C PRO A 233 21.54 11.11 -8.55
N VAL A 234 21.18 10.82 -9.80
CA VAL A 234 22.00 11.20 -10.94
C VAL A 234 21.97 12.71 -10.98
N GLY A 235 23.02 13.37 -10.48
CA GLY A 235 23.13 14.83 -10.42
C GLY A 235 22.98 15.41 -11.83
N GLY A 236 21.75 15.77 -12.18
CA GLY A 236 21.33 15.74 -13.58
C GLY A 236 20.10 16.59 -13.90
N SER A 237 19.93 17.70 -13.18
CA SER A 237 19.40 18.91 -13.80
C SER A 237 20.02 20.08 -13.06
N ARG A 238 21.26 20.41 -13.46
CA ARG A 238 21.77 21.76 -13.28
C ARG A 238 20.69 22.68 -13.85
N PRO A 239 20.18 23.68 -13.09
CA PRO A 239 19.24 24.62 -13.66
C PRO A 239 19.86 25.15 -14.95
N VAL A 240 19.05 25.22 -16.00
CA VAL A 240 19.43 25.93 -17.21
C VAL A 240 19.58 27.38 -16.78
N ASP A 241 20.79 27.72 -16.34
CA ASP A 241 21.21 29.10 -16.08
C ASP A 241 20.99 29.82 -17.41
N GLY A 242 19.91 30.60 -17.44
CA GLY A 242 19.56 31.43 -18.57
C GLY A 242 20.77 32.26 -18.98
N ALA A 243 21.07 32.19 -20.27
CA ALA A 243 22.07 33.01 -20.90
C ALA A 243 21.82 34.51 -20.60
N GLY A 244 22.80 35.15 -19.96
CA GLY A 244 23.34 36.42 -20.43
C GLY A 244 22.63 37.71 -20.04
N THR A 245 23.11 38.33 -18.95
CA THR A 245 23.59 39.73 -18.88
C THR A 245 24.06 39.92 -17.42
N GLY A 246 25.34 40.07 -17.10
CA GLY A 246 26.26 41.11 -17.55
C GLY A 246 26.53 42.03 -16.35
N ALA A 247 27.82 42.19 -16.01
CA ALA A 247 28.40 42.96 -14.88
C ALA A 247 28.25 42.28 -13.50
N GLY A 248 29.31 41.99 -12.73
CA GLY A 248 30.65 42.55 -12.71
C GLY A 248 30.95 42.98 -11.27
N SER A 249 31.49 42.08 -10.45
CA SER A 249 32.34 42.41 -9.29
C SER A 249 32.71 41.15 -8.49
N SER A 250 34.02 40.94 -8.40
CA SER A 250 34.74 40.11 -7.44
C SER A 250 35.97 40.93 -7.04
N PRO A 251 36.74 40.59 -5.98
CA PRO A 251 36.39 39.80 -4.79
C PRO A 251 36.97 40.43 -3.48
N ALA A 252 36.66 39.86 -2.30
CA ALA A 252 37.59 39.86 -1.17
C ALA A 252 37.29 38.70 -0.17
N PRO A 253 38.32 38.08 0.44
CA PRO A 253 38.20 36.81 1.15
C PRO A 253 38.09 36.99 2.68
N ALA A 254 37.45 36.04 3.36
CA ALA A 254 37.53 35.91 4.81
C ALA A 254 37.86 34.47 5.21
N VAL A 255 38.99 34.39 5.88
CA VAL A 255 39.63 33.27 6.58
C VAL A 255 38.79 32.83 7.78
N GLY A 256 38.78 31.54 8.13
CA GLY A 256 38.35 31.13 9.47
C GLY A 256 37.98 29.66 9.69
N SER A 257 39.01 28.83 9.92
CA SER A 257 39.10 27.84 11.00
C SER A 257 38.14 26.64 11.08
N ALA A 258 38.73 25.45 10.90
CA ALA A 258 38.29 24.15 11.41
C ALA A 258 38.34 24.09 12.95
N PRO A 259 37.68 23.10 13.58
CA PRO A 259 38.47 21.98 14.09
C PRO A 259 37.84 20.59 13.92
N ALA A 260 38.72 19.59 13.86
CA ALA A 260 38.44 18.16 13.87
C ALA A 260 38.69 17.59 15.27
N VAL A 261 37.73 16.84 15.84
CA VAL A 261 37.89 15.84 16.93
C VAL A 261 36.60 14.99 16.90
N GLY A 262 36.54 13.66 16.98
CA GLY A 262 37.53 12.61 17.10
C GLY A 262 36.87 11.26 16.76
N ALA A 263 37.63 10.40 16.08
CA ALA A 263 37.26 9.03 15.82
C ALA A 263 37.66 8.16 17.02
N ALA A 264 36.69 7.47 17.62
CA ALA A 264 36.95 6.43 18.60
C ALA A 264 37.08 5.09 17.88
N SER A 265 38.34 4.64 17.77
CA SER A 265 38.74 3.30 17.40
C SER A 265 38.53 2.37 18.59
N ALA A 266 37.79 1.27 18.40
CA ALA A 266 37.79 0.14 19.31
C ALA A 266 38.25 -1.09 18.53
N ALA A 267 39.50 -1.47 18.80
CA ALA A 267 40.13 -2.71 18.37
C ALA A 267 39.48 -3.90 19.10
N GLY A 268 39.27 -5.00 18.38
CA GLY A 268 38.61 -6.18 18.95
C GLY A 268 38.64 -7.44 18.05
N SER A 269 39.84 -7.96 17.83
CA SER A 269 40.14 -9.41 17.90
C SER A 269 39.86 -10.37 16.71
N VAL A 270 40.80 -11.33 16.61
CA VAL A 270 40.71 -12.72 16.10
C VAL A 270 41.04 -12.99 14.62
N SER A 271 42.33 -13.27 14.41
CA SER A 271 42.97 -14.48 13.85
C SER A 271 42.21 -15.45 12.92
N ASP A 272 42.86 -15.68 11.76
CA ASP A 272 43.19 -16.95 11.08
C ASP A 272 42.17 -18.09 10.93
N SER A 273 41.83 -18.36 9.66
CA SER A 273 41.95 -19.66 8.97
C SER A 273 41.33 -19.51 7.56
N VAL A 274 42.12 -19.46 6.49
CA VAL A 274 42.57 -20.60 5.67
C VAL A 274 41.44 -21.61 5.41
N LEU A 275 40.90 -21.60 4.19
CA LEU A 275 40.71 -22.80 3.37
C LEU A 275 40.39 -22.40 1.92
N ASP A 276 41.36 -22.70 1.06
CA ASP A 276 41.20 -22.99 -0.37
C ASP A 276 39.99 -23.88 -0.62
N SER A 277 39.26 -23.63 -1.72
CA SER A 277 38.66 -24.68 -2.55
C SER A 277 38.27 -24.10 -3.92
N ASP A 278 39.14 -24.37 -4.88
CA ASP A 278 38.89 -24.46 -6.31
C ASP A 278 37.74 -25.41 -6.67
N ALA A 279 37.36 -25.37 -7.95
CA ALA A 279 36.49 -26.29 -8.71
C ALA A 279 34.98 -25.96 -8.59
N GLU A 280 34.18 -25.92 -9.65
CA GLU A 280 34.31 -26.59 -10.94
C GLU A 280 33.33 -25.99 -11.97
N ARG A 281 33.69 -26.22 -13.24
CA ARG A 281 33.01 -25.90 -14.50
C ARG A 281 31.56 -26.38 -14.60
N GLU A 282 30.75 -25.54 -15.27
CA GLU A 282 29.79 -25.81 -16.38
C GLU A 282 29.23 -27.23 -16.60
N PRO A 283 27.94 -27.38 -17.03
CA PRO A 283 27.63 -27.06 -18.44
C PRO A 283 26.22 -26.55 -18.80
N GLU A 284 26.18 -25.95 -19.99
CA GLU A 284 25.01 -25.63 -20.83
C GLU A 284 23.95 -26.75 -20.90
N PRO A 285 22.68 -26.38 -21.16
CA PRO A 285 21.75 -27.23 -21.89
C PRO A 285 21.49 -26.69 -23.30
N ARG A 286 22.21 -27.25 -24.29
CA ARG A 286 21.71 -27.40 -25.65
C ARG A 286 20.64 -28.49 -25.67
N ARG A 287 19.43 -28.17 -26.16
CA ARG A 287 18.61 -29.09 -26.99
C ARG A 287 17.47 -28.34 -27.68
N ARG A 288 17.72 -28.01 -28.95
CA ARG A 288 16.70 -27.82 -29.99
C ARG A 288 16.06 -29.19 -30.28
N PHE A 289 14.77 -29.31 -30.06
CA PHE A 289 13.87 -30.18 -30.82
C PHE A 289 12.74 -29.26 -31.29
N GLY A 290 12.35 -29.23 -32.56
CA GLY A 290 12.03 -30.39 -33.37
C GLY A 290 10.57 -30.20 -33.79
N ARG A 291 10.42 -29.32 -34.79
CA ARG A 291 9.19 -28.90 -35.45
C ARG A 291 8.34 -30.13 -35.81
N SER A 292 7.14 -30.24 -35.24
CA SER A 292 6.13 -31.22 -35.65
C SER A 292 4.87 -30.46 -36.08
N SER A 293 4.79 -30.19 -37.37
CA SER A 293 3.59 -29.69 -38.05
C SER A 293 2.48 -30.73 -37.95
N ARG A 294 1.42 -30.42 -37.21
CA ARG A 294 0.14 -31.14 -37.29
C ARG A 294 -0.91 -30.22 -37.89
N SER A 295 -1.40 -30.67 -39.04
CA SER A 295 -2.51 -30.17 -39.83
C SER A 295 -3.76 -29.93 -38.99
N THR A 296 -4.27 -28.71 -39.06
CA THR A 296 -5.58 -28.30 -38.56
C THR A 296 -6.66 -28.67 -39.59
N PRO A 297 -7.74 -29.37 -39.22
CA PRO A 297 -8.97 -29.36 -40.00
C PRO A 297 -9.85 -28.19 -39.56
N ALA A 298 -10.26 -27.35 -40.51
CA ALA A 298 -11.49 -26.57 -40.39
C ALA A 298 -12.70 -27.47 -40.75
N PRO A 299 -13.98 -27.08 -40.58
CA PRO A 299 -14.57 -25.91 -39.93
C PRO A 299 -15.76 -26.28 -38.99
N ARG A 300 -16.38 -25.31 -38.29
CA ARG A 300 -17.84 -25.29 -38.02
C ARG A 300 -18.30 -23.94 -37.48
N SER A 301 -19.36 -23.42 -38.09
CA SER A 301 -20.07 -22.17 -37.79
C SER A 301 -20.59 -22.08 -36.35
N PRO A 302 -20.82 -20.86 -35.82
CA PRO A 302 -21.32 -20.66 -34.47
C PRO A 302 -22.83 -20.88 -34.39
N ALA A 303 -23.24 -21.92 -33.67
CA ALA A 303 -24.59 -22.02 -33.13
C ALA A 303 -24.67 -21.16 -31.85
N THR A 304 -25.64 -20.25 -31.81
CA THR A 304 -26.07 -19.47 -30.66
C THR A 304 -26.46 -20.40 -29.50
N GLY A 305 -25.55 -20.59 -28.54
CA GLY A 305 -25.77 -21.31 -27.30
C GLY A 305 -25.67 -20.36 -26.11
N ARG A 306 -26.79 -20.14 -25.43
CA ARG A 306 -26.84 -19.48 -24.11
C ARG A 306 -25.89 -20.20 -23.15
N SER A 307 -25.12 -19.41 -22.41
CA SER A 307 -24.11 -19.87 -21.47
C SER A 307 -24.74 -20.64 -20.30
N ARG A 308 -24.28 -21.88 -20.07
CA ARG A 308 -24.60 -22.74 -18.91
C ARG A 308 -24.19 -22.14 -17.54
N VAL A 309 -23.63 -20.93 -17.54
CA VAL A 309 -23.30 -20.18 -16.32
C VAL A 309 -24.51 -19.38 -15.82
N ALA A 310 -25.49 -19.08 -16.68
CA ALA A 310 -26.72 -18.43 -16.26
C ALA A 310 -27.66 -19.39 -15.52
N ASP A 311 -27.79 -20.64 -15.98
CA ASP A 311 -28.68 -21.63 -15.35
C ASP A 311 -28.19 -22.07 -13.95
N ALA A 312 -26.88 -22.01 -13.68
CA ALA A 312 -26.33 -22.38 -12.37
C ALA A 312 -26.52 -21.30 -11.28
N LEU A 313 -26.97 -20.09 -11.64
CA LEU A 313 -27.22 -18.99 -10.69
C LEU A 313 -28.68 -18.90 -10.26
N ASP A 314 -29.61 -19.46 -11.02
CA ASP A 314 -31.02 -19.50 -10.64
C ASP A 314 -31.33 -20.65 -9.66
N ASP A 315 -30.59 -21.77 -9.71
CA ASP A 315 -30.77 -22.90 -8.78
C ASP A 315 -30.37 -22.56 -7.32
N VAL A 316 -29.34 -21.71 -7.12
CA VAL A 316 -28.89 -21.32 -5.77
C VAL A 316 -29.88 -20.37 -5.08
N ARG A 317 -30.69 -19.65 -5.87
CA ARG A 317 -31.69 -18.72 -5.33
C ARG A 317 -33.00 -19.42 -4.95
N ALA A 318 -33.27 -20.61 -5.49
CA ALA A 318 -34.45 -21.40 -5.13
C ALA A 318 -34.28 -22.14 -3.78
N GLU A 319 -33.06 -22.52 -3.40
CA GLU A 319 -32.82 -23.30 -2.17
C GLU A 319 -32.78 -22.47 -0.88
N THR A 320 -32.72 -21.14 -0.96
CA THR A 320 -32.64 -20.27 0.23
C THR A 320 -33.99 -19.78 0.78
N SER A 321 -35.12 -20.23 0.21
CA SER A 321 -36.46 -19.77 0.63
C SER A 321 -37.27 -20.78 1.46
N ALA A 322 -36.67 -21.88 1.94
CA ALA A 322 -37.41 -22.92 2.65
C ALA A 322 -36.69 -23.42 3.91
N VAL A 323 -36.54 -22.57 4.94
CA VAL A 323 -36.47 -23.06 6.34
C VAL A 323 -37.30 -22.14 7.23
N THR A 324 -38.50 -22.63 7.50
CA THR A 324 -39.56 -22.09 8.34
C THR A 324 -39.35 -22.56 9.79
N THR A 325 -39.44 -21.61 10.72
CA THR A 325 -40.06 -21.71 12.05
C THR A 325 -39.70 -22.90 12.96
N ALA A 326 -38.93 -22.61 14.02
CA ALA A 326 -39.01 -23.35 15.27
C ALA A 326 -38.94 -22.38 16.46
N ASP A 327 -39.98 -22.45 17.27
CA ASP A 327 -40.31 -21.68 18.46
C ASP A 327 -39.53 -22.23 19.68
N PRO A 328 -38.83 -21.41 20.49
CA PRO A 328 -38.28 -21.88 21.77
C PRO A 328 -39.12 -21.39 22.96
N THR A 329 -39.74 -22.34 23.65
CA THR A 329 -40.32 -22.19 25.00
C THR A 329 -39.22 -21.90 26.04
N PRO A 330 -39.48 -21.09 27.08
CA PRO A 330 -38.45 -20.65 28.03
C PRO A 330 -38.31 -21.62 29.21
N THR A 331 -37.08 -21.94 29.60
CA THR A 331 -36.79 -22.59 30.89
C THR A 331 -35.43 -22.15 31.40
N GLY A 332 -35.39 -21.65 32.64
CA GLY A 332 -34.16 -21.52 33.42
C GLY A 332 -33.79 -20.11 33.86
N THR A 333 -34.52 -19.58 34.85
CA THR A 333 -34.10 -18.43 35.65
C THR A 333 -32.81 -18.79 36.43
N ILE A 334 -31.67 -18.24 36.01
CA ILE A 334 -30.44 -18.22 36.81
C ILE A 334 -30.44 -16.90 37.59
N ALA A 335 -30.50 -16.98 38.91
CA ALA A 335 -30.40 -15.83 39.80
C ALA A 335 -28.98 -15.24 39.73
N VAL A 336 -28.88 -14.04 39.17
CA VAL A 336 -27.67 -13.21 39.19
C VAL A 336 -27.67 -12.40 40.49
N PRO A 337 -26.60 -12.44 41.31
CA PRO A 337 -26.50 -11.63 42.52
C PRO A 337 -26.43 -10.12 42.16
N PRO A 338 -26.96 -9.22 43.02
CA PRO A 338 -27.03 -7.80 42.73
C PRO A 338 -25.62 -7.19 42.62
N LEU A 339 -25.39 -6.55 41.47
CA LEU A 339 -24.21 -5.74 41.17
C LEU A 339 -24.23 -4.50 42.09
N ALA A 340 -23.19 -4.36 42.90
CA ALA A 340 -23.00 -3.20 43.77
C ALA A 340 -23.00 -1.90 42.95
N ALA A 341 -23.72 -0.89 43.45
CA ALA A 341 -23.82 0.42 42.83
C ALA A 341 -22.42 1.06 42.69
N PRO A 342 -22.12 1.71 41.55
CA PRO A 342 -20.87 2.44 41.38
C PRO A 342 -20.82 3.62 42.36
N ALA A 343 -19.70 3.72 43.07
CA ALA A 343 -19.39 4.82 43.97
C ALA A 343 -19.43 6.16 43.21
N ALA A 344 -19.99 7.17 43.86
CA ALA A 344 -20.09 8.53 43.35
C ALA A 344 -18.68 9.09 42.99
N PRO A 345 -18.56 9.85 41.90
CA PRO A 345 -17.30 10.47 41.52
C PRO A 345 -16.87 11.51 42.57
N GLU A 346 -15.62 11.41 43.02
CA GLU A 346 -14.98 12.43 43.85
C GLU A 346 -14.96 13.79 43.14
N PRO A 347 -15.21 14.89 43.86
CA PRO A 347 -15.12 16.23 43.29
C PRO A 347 -13.65 16.59 42.97
N PRO A 348 -13.39 17.30 41.86
CA PRO A 348 -12.04 17.72 41.50
C PRO A 348 -11.46 18.72 42.52
N PRO A 349 -10.14 18.67 42.78
CA PRO A 349 -9.46 19.62 43.66
C PRO A 349 -9.45 21.03 43.05
N GLY A 350 -9.65 22.01 43.93
CA GLY A 350 -10.02 23.39 43.63
C GLY A 350 -9.15 24.14 42.63
N GLU A 351 -9.82 24.78 41.68
CA GLU A 351 -9.26 25.82 40.82
C GLU A 351 -9.02 27.10 41.64
N SER A 352 -7.74 27.42 41.78
CA SER A 352 -7.21 28.69 42.20
C SER A 352 -7.69 29.80 41.26
N SER A 353 -8.52 30.68 41.82
CA SER A 353 -9.03 31.90 41.19
C SER A 353 -7.89 32.84 40.77
N SER A 354 -7.71 33.02 39.46
CA SER A 354 -6.97 34.16 38.91
C SER A 354 -7.95 35.24 38.44
N PRO A 355 -7.65 36.54 38.67
CA PRO A 355 -8.58 37.63 38.37
C PRO A 355 -8.73 37.90 36.86
N PRO A 356 -9.89 38.39 36.41
CA PRO A 356 -10.17 38.63 34.99
C PRO A 356 -9.42 39.86 34.46
N PRO A 357 -8.84 39.81 33.25
CA PRO A 357 -8.35 41.00 32.58
C PRO A 357 -9.50 41.86 32.05
N SER A 358 -9.31 43.14 32.25
CA SER A 358 -10.22 44.25 31.95
C SER A 358 -10.28 44.55 30.45
N GLY A 359 -11.48 44.84 29.95
CA GLY A 359 -11.65 45.83 28.87
C GLY A 359 -12.11 45.32 27.49
N PRO A 360 -13.30 45.75 27.01
CA PRO A 360 -13.71 45.60 25.62
C PRO A 360 -13.20 46.76 24.75
N ALA A 361 -12.36 46.45 23.76
CA ALA A 361 -12.02 47.39 22.70
C ALA A 361 -13.12 47.38 21.62
N LYS A 362 -13.81 48.53 21.50
CA LYS A 362 -14.79 48.86 20.45
C LYS A 362 -14.23 48.55 19.06
N ARG A 363 -14.94 47.70 18.32
CA ARG A 363 -14.73 47.50 16.87
C ARG A 363 -15.65 48.46 16.10
N PRO A 364 -15.16 49.29 15.17
CA PRO A 364 -16.00 50.20 14.40
C PRO A 364 -16.77 49.47 13.28
N PRO A 365 -17.92 50.01 12.84
CA PRO A 365 -18.77 49.37 11.84
C PRO A 365 -18.16 49.39 10.44
N ARG A 366 -18.28 48.26 9.76
CA ARG A 366 -17.89 48.05 8.36
C ARG A 366 -18.88 48.80 7.47
N ARG A 367 -18.40 49.82 6.76
CA ARG A 367 -19.11 50.52 5.68
C ARG A 367 -19.53 49.52 4.59
N THR A 368 -20.83 49.40 4.38
CA THR A 368 -21.44 48.94 3.13
C THR A 368 -21.62 50.15 2.22
N SER A 369 -20.80 50.29 1.19
CA SER A 369 -21.12 51.13 0.05
C SER A 369 -21.49 50.21 -1.11
N GLY A 370 -22.79 50.08 -1.34
CA GLY A 370 -23.29 49.75 -2.66
C GLY A 370 -22.98 50.89 -3.61
N THR A 371 -22.67 50.53 -4.85
CA THR A 371 -22.84 51.43 -5.98
C THR A 371 -23.34 50.53 -7.09
N ASP A 372 -24.66 50.59 -7.26
CA ASP A 372 -25.34 50.31 -8.51
C ASP A 372 -24.64 51.06 -9.64
N ASP A 373 -24.38 50.39 -10.75
CA ASP A 373 -24.63 51.03 -12.05
C ASP A 373 -25.00 49.98 -13.11
N PRO A 374 -25.91 50.34 -14.03
CA PRO A 374 -26.57 49.43 -14.96
C PRO A 374 -25.87 49.36 -16.34
N ASP A 375 -26.18 48.28 -17.08
CA ASP A 375 -26.50 48.18 -18.52
C ASP A 375 -25.69 49.06 -19.52
N PRO A 376 -25.10 48.56 -20.63
CA PRO A 376 -25.91 47.99 -21.73
C PRO A 376 -25.25 46.97 -22.67
N ASP A 377 -26.13 46.15 -23.26
CA ASP A 377 -26.22 45.85 -24.69
C ASP A 377 -24.93 45.55 -25.50
N ARG A 378 -24.77 44.27 -25.87
CA ARG A 378 -24.16 43.93 -27.16
C ARG A 378 -24.75 42.65 -27.75
N THR A 379 -25.87 42.85 -28.42
CA THR A 379 -26.31 42.03 -29.54
C THR A 379 -25.37 42.20 -30.77
N ARG A 380 -24.97 41.09 -31.40
CA ARG A 380 -24.74 40.87 -32.87
C ARG A 380 -23.92 39.57 -33.07
N LYS A 381 -24.59 38.45 -33.37
CA LYS A 381 -25.01 37.91 -34.69
C LYS A 381 -23.96 36.93 -35.28
N PRO A 382 -24.38 35.71 -35.65
CA PRO A 382 -23.57 34.80 -36.46
C PRO A 382 -23.83 35.03 -37.96
N LYS A 383 -22.85 34.66 -38.77
CA LYS A 383 -23.01 34.31 -40.18
C LYS A 383 -22.20 33.06 -40.48
#